data_AF-A0AAU2WUN8-F1
#
_entry.id   AF-A0AAU2WUN8-F1
#
_cell.length_a   1.000
_cell.length_b   1.000
_cell.length_c   1.000
_cell.angle_alpha   90.00
_cell.angle_beta   90.00
_cell.angle_gamma   90.00
#
_symmetry.space_group_name_H-M   'P 1'
#
loop_
_entity.id
_entity.type
_entity.pdbx_description
1 polymer ?
#
loop_
_entity_poly.entity_id
_entity_poly.type
_entity_poly.pdbx_seq_one_letter_code
_entity_poly.pdbx_strand_id
1 'polypeptide(L)'
;MSVKTVGPAWSPERAGLGPVAAWASAEGSPREALFLGFSAERGSEVDRAVEAVRGLGARTAVIADVPYGVHPPAPGARPRTSRPFPPRVLLLLGDESARLAIGSAGASGGDALWTSVACDGGASHAMLADLADWLEMLPGVVDFPPWAEAHLRELADVVAERHISAPDDTTPGPPGAEARLLHNLHAPLLGRLPEGPVDELHLSAPVVDTDARAVRALVERLAPTRIALALPPPRVGYDPDAFARALAGRDAEIRIVDDAHMPQGRLVQWRTGDTWTVLTGGADLTWAALGESAGSGGTVELAVLAAGDPALMPRDGLRIAQLAGGDRPTEAQSAPAATAVTPPTPTPTAVPDTAPPQAAATLPPRAPAPAIAAQEPTPPTAAAPIPEATAEATAETTTDRAPTPPVPTPSAVAAPPSTPSSTPTAAAATWQEDDFLDDTPEFEGPYADALASLAQSGWSADDQDGIWEVTGSFANPLPVAAQAVDALGPYHEGLLLVRAASKGRWVFLVWNGHDLVMLKHDQPVWRTYRVDAPATPGSRFSGGSVAVPGLVATTPQVKGAPPVLARMLGELGWDYPELIKRLFID
;
A
#
# COMPACT_ATOMS: atom_id res chain seq x y z
N MET A 1 -19.20 30.58 -16.47
CA MET A 1 -19.69 29.20 -16.34
C MET A 1 -18.51 28.29 -16.65
N SER A 2 -17.80 27.84 -15.63
CA SER A 2 -16.67 26.91 -15.78
C SER A 2 -17.23 25.51 -15.67
N VAL A 3 -17.15 24.73 -16.75
CA VAL A 3 -17.49 23.31 -16.74
C VAL A 3 -16.34 22.63 -16.00
N LYS A 4 -16.54 22.30 -14.72
CA LYS A 4 -15.69 21.34 -13.99
C LYS A 4 -15.96 19.99 -14.64
N THR A 5 -14.98 19.46 -15.37
CA THR A 5 -14.97 18.07 -15.81
C THR A 5 -14.99 17.21 -14.55
N VAL A 6 -16.10 16.51 -14.30
CA VAL A 6 -16.18 15.48 -13.27
C VAL A 6 -15.71 14.19 -13.95
N GLY A 7 -14.43 13.91 -13.77
CA GLY A 7 -13.71 12.73 -14.27
C GLY A 7 -12.32 12.76 -13.66
N PRO A 8 -11.59 11.62 -13.58
CA PRO A 8 -10.28 11.60 -12.98
C PRO A 8 -9.35 12.59 -13.70
N ALA A 9 -8.93 13.63 -12.99
CA ALA A 9 -8.00 14.63 -13.52
C ALA A 9 -6.58 14.10 -13.33
N TRP A 10 -5.83 14.04 -14.43
CA TRP A 10 -4.40 13.74 -14.46
C TRP A 10 -3.65 15.00 -14.89
N SER A 11 -2.63 15.38 -14.13
CA SER A 11 -1.72 16.48 -14.47
C SER A 11 -0.30 16.14 -14.03
N PRO A 12 0.70 16.21 -14.93
CA PRO A 12 2.09 16.31 -14.54
C PRO A 12 2.34 17.74 -14.08
N GLU A 13 2.65 17.94 -12.79
CA GLU A 13 2.90 19.26 -12.23
C GLU A 13 4.31 19.34 -11.66
N ARG A 14 4.96 20.50 -11.86
CA ARG A 14 6.12 20.93 -11.07
C ARG A 14 5.59 21.55 -9.79
N ALA A 15 5.19 20.71 -8.86
CA ALA A 15 4.74 21.11 -7.54
C ALA A 15 5.25 20.06 -6.55
N GLY A 16 5.74 20.50 -5.38
CA GLY A 16 6.04 19.59 -4.26
C GLY A 16 4.77 18.96 -3.70
N LEU A 17 4.76 18.59 -2.41
CA LEU A 17 3.55 18.04 -1.77
C LEU A 17 2.47 19.11 -1.47
N GLY A 18 2.57 20.31 -2.06
CA GLY A 18 1.57 21.37 -1.98
C GLY A 18 0.13 20.91 -2.25
N PRO A 19 -0.13 20.03 -3.24
CA PRO A 19 -1.45 19.46 -3.49
C PRO A 19 -1.97 18.58 -2.36
N VAL A 20 -1.11 18.01 -1.50
CA VAL A 20 -1.55 17.10 -0.42
C VAL A 20 -2.39 17.80 0.63
N ALA A 21 -2.02 19.04 1.00
CA ALA A 21 -2.83 19.85 1.89
C ALA A 21 -4.17 20.27 1.24
N ALA A 22 -4.17 20.49 -0.09
CA ALA A 22 -5.37 20.77 -0.86
C ALA A 22 -6.26 19.52 -1.03
N TRP A 23 -5.67 18.34 -1.19
CA TRP A 23 -6.37 17.05 -1.29
C TRP A 23 -7.03 16.66 0.02
N ALA A 24 -6.31 16.90 1.13
CA ALA A 24 -6.81 16.71 2.48
C ALA A 24 -8.01 17.63 2.80
N SER A 25 -8.12 18.79 2.14
CA SER A 25 -9.21 19.76 2.36
C SER A 25 -10.34 19.69 1.32
N ALA A 26 -10.16 18.98 0.21
CA ALA A 26 -11.16 18.80 -0.84
C ALA A 26 -12.05 17.57 -0.57
N GLU A 27 -13.03 17.76 0.32
CA GLU A 27 -14.32 17.02 0.41
C GLU A 27 -14.29 15.49 0.64
N GLY A 28 -13.25 14.95 1.28
CA GLY A 28 -13.33 13.61 1.88
C GLY A 28 -12.30 13.42 2.99
N SER A 29 -12.72 12.90 4.14
CA SER A 29 -11.80 12.53 5.23
C SER A 29 -11.01 11.28 4.82
N PRO A 30 -9.68 11.36 4.60
CA PRO A 30 -8.88 10.17 4.33
C PRO A 30 -8.98 9.21 5.51
N ARG A 31 -9.24 7.94 5.22
CA ARG A 31 -9.21 6.83 6.18
C ARG A 31 -7.83 6.19 6.24
N GLU A 32 -7.16 6.09 5.10
CA GLU A 32 -5.83 5.52 4.98
C GLU A 32 -4.88 6.50 4.29
N ALA A 33 -3.63 6.47 4.72
CA ALA A 33 -2.55 7.24 4.09
C ALA A 33 -1.25 6.45 4.09
N LEU A 34 -0.67 6.24 2.91
CA LEU A 34 0.64 5.61 2.74
C LEU A 34 1.63 6.61 2.16
N PHE A 35 2.74 6.78 2.87
CA PHE A 35 3.91 7.53 2.41
C PHE A 35 5.06 6.56 2.23
N LEU A 36 5.55 6.38 1.00
CA LEU A 36 6.54 5.37 0.67
C LEU A 36 7.78 5.97 0.00
N GLY A 37 8.94 5.55 0.52
CA GLY A 37 10.31 5.83 0.10
C GLY A 37 10.86 7.20 0.46
N PHE A 38 10.08 8.10 1.06
CA PHE A 38 10.58 9.41 1.46
C PHE A 38 11.78 9.35 2.42
N SER A 39 12.73 10.28 2.27
CA SER A 39 13.77 10.50 3.27
C SER A 39 13.20 11.36 4.40
N ALA A 40 13.29 10.84 5.62
CA ALA A 40 12.81 11.50 6.83
C ALA A 40 13.77 12.60 7.29
N GLU A 41 13.84 13.70 6.55
CA GLU A 41 14.44 14.92 7.10
C GLU A 41 13.40 15.62 7.97
N ARG A 42 13.74 15.87 9.24
CA ARG A 42 12.83 16.52 10.20
C ARG A 42 12.43 17.90 9.69
N GLY A 43 11.13 18.20 9.70
CA GLY A 43 10.57 19.46 9.20
C GLY A 43 10.36 19.47 7.68
N SER A 44 10.49 18.32 7.03
CA SER A 44 10.20 18.18 5.60
C SER A 44 8.72 18.43 5.28
N GLU A 45 8.43 18.63 4.00
CA GLU A 45 7.05 18.65 3.49
C GLU A 45 6.29 17.37 3.82
N VAL A 46 6.99 16.23 3.91
CA VAL A 46 6.39 14.93 4.25
C VAL A 46 5.90 14.93 5.69
N ASP A 47 6.69 15.46 6.63
CA ASP A 47 6.28 15.56 8.04
C ASP A 47 4.99 16.38 8.18
N ARG A 48 4.94 17.54 7.51
CA ARG A 48 3.74 18.40 7.49
C ARG A 48 2.54 17.70 6.84
N ALA A 49 2.76 16.95 5.77
CA ALA A 49 1.70 16.18 5.11
C ALA A 49 1.17 15.05 6.00
N VAL A 50 2.08 14.31 6.66
CA VAL A 50 1.75 13.25 7.62
C VAL A 50 0.95 13.80 8.80
N GLU A 51 1.39 14.92 9.39
CA GLU A 51 0.67 15.60 10.48
C GLU A 51 -0.72 16.05 10.04
N ALA A 52 -0.83 16.69 8.87
CA ALA A 52 -2.10 17.16 8.33
C ALA A 52 -3.10 16.01 8.13
N VAL A 53 -2.67 14.91 7.50
CA VAL A 53 -3.52 13.78 7.18
C VAL A 53 -3.95 13.01 8.43
N ARG A 54 -3.07 12.90 9.44
CA ARG A 54 -3.46 12.38 10.76
C ARG A 54 -4.43 13.29 11.50
N GLY A 55 -4.27 14.60 11.39
CA GLY A 55 -5.22 15.58 11.93
C GLY A 55 -6.64 15.39 11.39
N LEU A 56 -6.78 14.73 10.24
CA LEU A 56 -8.07 14.35 9.63
C LEU A 56 -8.56 12.94 10.01
N GLY A 57 -7.85 12.22 10.89
CA GLY A 57 -8.24 10.91 11.38
C GLY A 57 -7.76 9.72 10.55
N ALA A 58 -6.91 9.93 9.53
CA ALA A 58 -6.41 8.83 8.70
C ALA A 58 -5.44 7.91 9.46
N ARG A 59 -5.63 6.60 9.32
CA ARG A 59 -4.59 5.60 9.62
C ARG A 59 -3.44 5.82 8.66
N THR A 60 -2.28 6.20 9.20
CA THR A 60 -1.15 6.64 8.40
C THR A 60 0.03 5.68 8.57
N ALA A 61 0.59 5.21 7.45
CA ALA A 61 1.82 4.44 7.41
C ALA A 61 2.92 5.20 6.66
N VAL A 62 4.13 5.18 7.22
CA VAL A 62 5.32 5.77 6.58
C VAL A 62 6.38 4.69 6.44
N ILE A 63 6.78 4.41 5.21
CA ILE A 63 7.84 3.45 4.87
C ILE A 63 8.98 4.23 4.23
N ALA A 64 10.08 4.42 4.96
CA ALA A 64 11.16 5.33 4.57
C ALA A 64 12.52 4.59 4.45
N ASP A 65 13.42 5.10 3.60
CA ASP A 65 14.77 4.53 3.40
C ASP A 65 15.70 4.83 4.59
N VAL A 66 15.53 6.00 5.22
CA VAL A 66 16.24 6.41 6.44
C VAL A 66 15.31 6.37 7.66
N PRO A 67 15.82 6.06 8.86
CA PRO A 67 15.01 5.99 10.07
C PRO A 67 14.27 7.30 10.32
N TYR A 68 12.94 7.22 10.38
CA TYR A 68 12.07 8.34 10.73
C TYR A 68 12.31 8.72 12.20
N GLY A 69 12.68 9.98 12.45
CA GLY A 69 13.08 10.47 13.76
C GLY A 69 12.02 10.25 14.85
N VAL A 70 12.49 10.01 16.06
CA VAL A 70 11.72 9.66 17.27
C VAL A 70 10.60 10.68 17.59
N HIS A 71 9.34 10.20 17.50
CA HIS A 71 8.03 10.70 18.02
C HIS A 71 7.12 11.66 17.20
N PRO A 72 5.76 11.46 17.25
CA PRO A 72 4.93 10.22 17.40
C PRO A 72 3.70 10.16 16.43
N PRO A 73 2.75 9.17 16.38
CA PRO A 73 2.73 7.76 16.77
C PRO A 73 2.46 6.77 15.58
N ALA A 74 2.70 7.11 14.31
CA ALA A 74 2.49 6.11 13.25
C ALA A 74 3.53 4.99 13.32
N PRO A 75 3.16 3.75 12.95
CA PRO A 75 4.14 2.73 12.66
C PRO A 75 4.98 3.21 11.47
N GLY A 76 6.24 3.56 11.75
CA GLY A 76 7.25 3.85 10.74
C GLY A 76 8.00 2.56 10.43
N ALA A 77 8.04 2.16 9.16
CA ALA A 77 8.81 1.00 8.71
C ALA A 77 10.03 1.42 7.94
N ARG A 78 11.06 0.58 8.02
CA ARG A 78 12.20 0.62 7.14
C ARG A 78 12.24 -0.67 6.32
N PRO A 79 12.28 -0.57 4.98
CA PRO A 79 12.67 -1.69 4.13
C PRO A 79 14.02 -2.25 4.60
N ARG A 80 14.13 -3.56 4.83
CA ARG A 80 15.39 -4.23 5.19
C ARG A 80 16.15 -4.63 3.93
N THR A 81 16.43 -3.64 3.09
CA THR A 81 17.21 -3.83 1.86
C THR A 81 18.62 -3.29 2.05
N SER A 82 19.59 -3.96 1.43
CA SER A 82 20.97 -3.46 1.30
C SER A 82 21.12 -2.40 0.21
N ARG A 83 20.04 -2.14 -0.54
CA ARG A 83 19.99 -1.24 -1.69
C ARG A 83 19.05 -0.07 -1.44
N PRO A 84 19.24 1.06 -2.15
CA PRO A 84 18.32 2.18 -2.11
C PRO A 84 16.87 1.75 -2.39
N PHE A 85 15.94 2.41 -1.71
CA PHE A 85 14.50 2.24 -1.93
C PHE A 85 13.92 3.56 -2.44
N PRO A 86 14.14 3.89 -3.73
CA PRO A 86 13.80 5.18 -4.31
C PRO A 86 12.34 5.42 -4.74
N PRO A 87 11.35 4.49 -4.67
CA PRO A 87 9.99 4.85 -5.07
C PRO A 87 9.47 6.02 -4.21
N ARG A 88 8.65 6.89 -4.79
CA ARG A 88 8.03 8.01 -4.07
C ARG A 88 6.54 7.93 -4.29
N VAL A 89 5.85 7.29 -3.36
CA VAL A 89 4.40 7.07 -3.46
C VAL A 89 3.71 7.76 -2.32
N LEU A 90 2.70 8.55 -2.65
CA LEU A 90 1.70 9.02 -1.72
C LEU A 90 0.34 8.46 -2.15
N LEU A 91 -0.31 7.75 -1.25
CA LEU A 91 -1.67 7.25 -1.45
C LEU A 91 -2.55 7.75 -0.30
N LEU A 92 -3.67 8.37 -0.63
CA LEU A 92 -4.73 8.72 0.31
C LEU A 92 -6.01 8.02 -0.13
N LEU A 93 -6.65 7.29 0.78
CA LEU A 93 -7.92 6.61 0.53
C LEU A 93 -8.96 7.10 1.52
N GLY A 94 -10.06 7.65 1.02
CA GLY A 94 -11.31 7.86 1.74
C GLY A 94 -12.37 6.87 1.27
N ASP A 95 -13.59 7.00 1.80
CA ASP A 95 -14.72 6.14 1.40
C ASP A 95 -15.03 6.25 -0.09
N GLU A 96 -15.25 7.48 -0.56
CA GLU A 96 -15.66 7.76 -1.93
C GLU A 96 -14.57 8.44 -2.74
N SER A 97 -13.40 8.72 -2.15
CA SER A 97 -12.28 9.39 -2.84
C SER A 97 -10.96 8.64 -2.70
N ALA A 98 -10.14 8.68 -3.74
CA ALA A 98 -8.75 8.22 -3.73
C ALA A 98 -7.86 9.28 -4.37
N ARG A 99 -6.66 9.43 -3.81
CA ARG A 99 -5.61 10.29 -4.36
C ARG A 99 -4.32 9.48 -4.41
N LEU A 100 -3.69 9.45 -5.58
CA LEU A 100 -2.40 8.82 -5.78
C LEU A 100 -1.44 9.86 -6.33
N ALA A 101 -0.23 9.93 -5.78
CA ALA A 101 0.87 10.70 -6.33
C ALA A 101 2.13 9.85 -6.44
N ILE A 102 2.76 9.88 -7.62
CA ILE A 102 4.05 9.24 -7.89
C ILE A 102 5.05 10.34 -8.19
N GLY A 103 6.09 10.41 -7.36
CA GLY A 103 7.14 11.41 -7.44
C GLY A 103 8.37 10.90 -8.17
N SER A 104 9.03 11.81 -8.86
CA SER A 104 10.35 11.54 -9.46
C SER A 104 11.52 11.85 -8.53
N ALA A 105 11.29 12.58 -7.44
CA ALA A 105 12.28 12.90 -6.42
C ALA A 105 11.62 13.11 -5.04
N GLY A 106 12.43 13.49 -4.05
CA GLY A 106 11.92 13.87 -2.74
C GLY A 106 10.95 15.04 -2.80
N ALA A 107 10.15 15.21 -1.75
CA ALA A 107 9.22 16.33 -1.63
C ALA A 107 9.91 17.69 -1.48
N SER A 108 11.17 17.70 -1.04
CA SER A 108 11.96 18.90 -0.82
C SER A 108 12.62 19.38 -2.11
N GLY A 109 12.18 20.53 -2.63
CA GLY A 109 12.78 21.20 -3.79
C GLY A 109 11.83 21.21 -4.97
N GLY A 110 11.19 22.36 -5.20
CA GLY A 110 10.02 22.56 -6.08
C GLY A 110 10.18 22.30 -7.58
N ASP A 111 11.10 21.43 -7.99
CA ASP A 111 11.32 21.03 -9.39
C ASP A 111 11.30 19.50 -9.58
N ALA A 112 10.80 18.76 -8.58
CA ALA A 112 10.42 17.36 -8.74
C ALA A 112 9.17 17.25 -9.61
N LEU A 113 9.19 16.34 -10.59
CA LEU A 113 7.99 15.98 -11.34
C LEU A 113 7.12 15.04 -10.50
N TRP A 114 5.87 15.41 -10.30
CA TRP A 114 4.86 14.56 -9.69
C TRP A 114 3.77 14.26 -10.70
N THR A 115 3.40 12.99 -10.79
CA THR A 115 2.16 12.58 -11.43
C THR A 115 1.12 12.33 -10.36
N SER A 116 -0.02 13.00 -10.46
CA SER A 116 -1.14 12.79 -9.56
C SER A 116 -2.39 12.30 -10.26
N VAL A 117 -3.17 11.49 -9.55
CA VAL A 117 -4.47 10.99 -9.95
C VAL A 117 -5.42 11.28 -8.80
N ALA A 118 -6.56 11.90 -9.13
CA ALA A 118 -7.66 12.10 -8.22
C ALA A 118 -8.91 11.35 -8.72
N CYS A 119 -9.46 10.48 -7.87
CA CYS A 119 -10.71 9.78 -8.12
C CYS A 119 -11.71 10.16 -7.04
N ASP A 120 -12.93 10.54 -7.43
CA ASP A 120 -14.01 10.97 -6.54
C ASP A 120 -15.30 10.20 -6.85
N GLY A 121 -16.26 10.21 -5.91
CA GLY A 121 -17.57 9.57 -6.11
C GLY A 121 -17.50 8.08 -6.44
N GLY A 122 -16.54 7.37 -5.85
CA GLY A 122 -16.32 5.94 -6.10
C GLY A 122 -15.62 5.63 -7.43
N ALA A 123 -15.24 6.64 -8.22
CA ALA A 123 -14.45 6.43 -9.43
C ALA A 123 -13.08 5.78 -9.13
N SER A 124 -12.48 5.21 -10.17
CA SER A 124 -11.14 4.65 -10.13
C SER A 124 -10.35 5.02 -11.40
N HIS A 125 -9.07 4.68 -11.40
CA HIS A 125 -8.12 4.93 -12.49
C HIS A 125 -7.20 3.71 -12.63
N ALA A 126 -6.73 3.42 -13.85
CA ALA A 126 -5.88 2.25 -14.12
C ALA A 126 -4.59 2.22 -13.26
N MET A 127 -3.99 3.38 -12.99
CA MET A 127 -2.85 3.50 -12.08
C MET A 127 -3.13 3.02 -10.65
N LEU A 128 -4.38 3.08 -10.17
CA LEU A 128 -4.73 2.49 -8.86
C LEU A 128 -4.66 0.96 -8.93
N ALA A 129 -5.16 0.35 -10.01
CA ALA A 129 -5.04 -1.09 -10.23
C ALA A 129 -3.58 -1.53 -10.33
N ASP A 130 -2.78 -0.83 -11.15
CA ASP A 130 -1.35 -1.13 -11.27
C ASP A 130 -0.62 -0.97 -9.93
N LEU A 131 -1.04 0.01 -9.10
CA LEU A 131 -0.48 0.20 -7.76
C LEU A 131 -0.84 -0.94 -6.83
N ALA A 132 -2.09 -1.41 -6.84
CA ALA A 132 -2.52 -2.55 -6.04
C ALA A 132 -1.69 -3.79 -6.35
N ASP A 133 -1.52 -4.12 -7.63
CA ASP A 133 -0.68 -5.24 -8.08
C ASP A 133 0.76 -5.08 -7.59
N TRP A 134 1.32 -3.87 -7.70
CA TRP A 134 2.68 -3.59 -7.24
C TRP A 134 2.81 -3.73 -5.72
N LEU A 135 1.88 -3.20 -4.93
CA LEU A 135 1.88 -3.29 -3.46
C LEU A 135 1.77 -4.75 -2.98
N GLU A 136 0.99 -5.59 -3.68
CA GLU A 136 0.86 -7.01 -3.38
C GLU A 136 2.16 -7.79 -3.65
N MET A 137 2.83 -7.49 -4.76
CA MET A 137 4.10 -8.15 -5.14
C MET A 137 5.30 -7.67 -4.33
N LEU A 138 5.29 -6.42 -3.87
CA LEU A 138 6.45 -5.74 -3.29
C LEU A 138 7.08 -6.50 -2.10
N PRO A 139 6.32 -7.04 -1.12
CA PRO A 139 6.91 -7.83 -0.02
C PRO A 139 7.58 -9.14 -0.45
N GLY A 140 7.32 -9.64 -1.67
CA GLY A 140 8.02 -10.81 -2.21
C GLY A 140 9.43 -10.52 -2.72
N VAL A 141 9.80 -9.23 -2.86
CA VAL A 141 11.10 -8.79 -3.38
C VAL A 141 11.86 -7.94 -2.37
N VAL A 142 11.15 -7.27 -1.46
CA VAL A 142 11.73 -6.39 -0.45
C VAL A 142 11.31 -6.88 0.93
N ASP A 143 12.29 -7.10 1.79
CA ASP A 143 12.03 -7.50 3.17
C ASP A 143 11.44 -6.33 3.97
N PHE A 144 10.23 -6.51 4.51
CA PHE A 144 9.61 -5.54 5.41
C PHE A 144 9.47 -6.11 6.83
N PRO A 145 9.31 -5.26 7.85
CA PRO A 145 8.73 -5.70 9.12
C PRO A 145 7.35 -6.34 8.87
N PRO A 146 6.96 -7.40 9.62
CA PRO A 146 5.71 -8.14 9.36
C PRO A 146 4.46 -7.27 9.31
N TRP A 147 4.38 -6.22 10.15
CA TRP A 147 3.24 -5.31 10.15
C TRP A 147 3.16 -4.47 8.86
N ALA A 148 4.31 -4.08 8.28
CA ALA A 148 4.35 -3.25 7.08
C ALA A 148 4.03 -4.08 5.85
N GLU A 149 4.54 -5.32 5.79
CA GLU A 149 4.13 -6.30 4.79
C GLU A 149 2.61 -6.55 4.83
N ALA A 150 2.05 -6.81 6.02
CA ALA A 150 0.61 -7.02 6.17
C ALA A 150 -0.20 -5.79 5.74
N HIS A 151 0.25 -4.59 6.11
CA HIS A 151 -0.43 -3.35 5.76
C HIS A 151 -0.33 -3.03 4.27
N LEU A 152 0.79 -3.31 3.61
CA LEU A 152 0.94 -3.15 2.15
C LEU A 152 -0.04 -4.05 1.39
N ARG A 153 -0.18 -5.32 1.79
CA ARG A 153 -1.17 -6.24 1.20
C ARG A 153 -2.61 -5.82 1.49
N GLU A 154 -2.88 -5.34 2.70
CA GLU A 154 -4.21 -4.80 3.04
C GLU A 154 -4.56 -3.59 2.15
N LEU A 155 -3.62 -2.66 1.95
CA LEU A 155 -3.82 -1.54 1.04
C LEU A 155 -3.97 -1.99 -0.42
N ALA A 156 -3.20 -3.00 -0.85
CA ALA A 156 -3.36 -3.59 -2.18
C ALA A 156 -4.78 -4.11 -2.39
N ASP A 157 -5.30 -4.89 -1.44
CA ASP A 157 -6.68 -5.42 -1.46
C ASP A 157 -7.71 -4.28 -1.53
N VAL A 158 -7.58 -3.24 -0.69
CA VAL A 158 -8.51 -2.11 -0.66
C VAL A 158 -8.50 -1.33 -1.98
N VAL A 159 -7.32 -1.07 -2.55
CA VAL A 159 -7.19 -0.34 -3.81
C VAL A 159 -7.72 -1.18 -4.98
N ALA A 160 -7.42 -2.48 -5.01
CA ALA A 160 -7.94 -3.40 -6.03
C ALA A 160 -9.47 -3.49 -5.96
N GLU A 161 -10.04 -3.67 -4.77
CA GLU A 161 -11.49 -3.72 -4.56
C GLU A 161 -12.16 -2.44 -5.06
N ARG A 162 -11.61 -1.29 -4.68
CA ARG A 162 -12.10 0.01 -5.16
C ARG A 162 -12.09 0.11 -6.69
N HIS A 163 -11.03 -0.38 -7.33
CA HIS A 163 -10.95 -0.36 -8.79
C HIS A 163 -12.00 -1.26 -9.45
N ILE A 164 -12.20 -2.47 -8.90
CA ILE A 164 -13.18 -3.44 -9.41
C ILE A 164 -14.62 -2.94 -9.20
N SER A 165 -14.91 -2.31 -8.07
CA SER A 165 -16.24 -1.80 -7.73
C SER A 165 -16.56 -0.43 -8.32
N ALA A 166 -15.59 0.21 -8.99
CA ALA A 166 -15.82 1.51 -9.60
C ALA A 166 -16.85 1.39 -10.73
N PRO A 167 -17.77 2.36 -10.87
CA PRO A 167 -18.72 2.35 -11.98
C PRO A 167 -17.97 2.37 -13.30
N ASP A 168 -18.46 1.61 -14.28
CA ASP A 168 -17.97 1.65 -15.67
C ASP A 168 -18.21 3.04 -16.24
N ASP A 169 -17.23 3.94 -16.09
CA ASP A 169 -17.24 5.21 -16.80
C ASP A 169 -16.89 4.94 -18.27
N THR A 170 -17.93 4.64 -19.05
CA THR A 170 -17.84 4.44 -20.50
C THR A 170 -17.54 5.73 -21.26
N THR A 171 -17.40 6.86 -20.56
CA THR A 171 -16.96 8.12 -21.16
C THR A 171 -15.50 7.97 -21.59
N PRO A 172 -15.17 8.13 -22.88
CA PRO A 172 -13.79 8.15 -23.32
C PRO A 172 -13.04 9.20 -22.51
N GLY A 173 -12.09 8.76 -21.69
CA GLY A 173 -11.31 9.66 -20.86
C GLY A 173 -10.56 10.69 -21.74
N PRO A 174 -10.22 11.86 -21.18
CA PRO A 174 -9.39 12.82 -21.90
C PRO A 174 -8.06 12.19 -22.35
N PRO A 175 -7.40 12.73 -23.38
CA PRO A 175 -6.05 12.32 -23.76
C PRO A 175 -5.14 12.35 -22.51
N GLY A 176 -4.61 11.18 -22.13
CA GLY A 176 -3.97 10.96 -20.82
C GLY A 176 -4.57 9.79 -20.01
N ALA A 177 -5.76 9.30 -20.38
CA ALA A 177 -6.41 8.14 -19.77
C ALA A 177 -5.61 6.81 -19.86
N GLU A 178 -4.50 6.80 -20.60
CA GLU A 178 -3.59 5.67 -20.76
C GLU A 178 -2.41 5.70 -19.78
N ALA A 179 -2.40 6.57 -18.77
CA ALA A 179 -1.32 6.56 -17.79
C ALA A 179 -1.27 5.22 -17.03
N ARG A 180 -0.10 4.57 -17.02
CA ARG A 180 0.15 3.27 -16.39
C ARG A 180 1.32 3.34 -15.43
N LEU A 181 1.29 2.52 -14.39
CA LEU A 181 2.49 2.29 -13.58
C LEU A 181 3.32 1.16 -14.17
N LEU A 182 4.62 1.40 -14.27
CA LEU A 182 5.63 0.40 -14.58
C LEU A 182 6.55 0.21 -13.37
N HIS A 183 7.01 -1.01 -13.15
CA HIS A 183 7.94 -1.33 -12.07
C HIS A 183 8.96 -2.38 -12.52
N ASN A 184 10.06 -2.50 -11.78
CA ASN A 184 11.11 -3.49 -12.07
C ASN A 184 11.18 -4.71 -11.13
N LEU A 185 10.15 -4.97 -10.31
CA LEU A 185 10.19 -6.06 -9.31
C LEU A 185 10.73 -7.40 -9.85
N HIS A 186 10.20 -7.87 -10.99
CA HIS A 186 10.55 -9.16 -11.59
C HIS A 186 11.13 -9.08 -13.01
N ALA A 187 11.04 -7.93 -13.67
CA ALA A 187 11.54 -7.72 -15.02
C ALA A 187 12.10 -6.30 -15.13
N PRO A 188 13.19 -6.05 -15.87
CA PRO A 188 13.75 -4.71 -16.05
C PRO A 188 12.73 -3.72 -16.64
N LEU A 189 12.76 -2.46 -16.19
CA LEU A 189 11.94 -1.38 -16.75
C LEU A 189 12.22 -1.18 -18.25
N LEU A 190 13.48 -1.29 -18.66
CA LEU A 190 13.90 -1.15 -20.05
C LEU A 190 13.12 -2.11 -20.97
N GLY A 191 12.91 -3.36 -20.54
CA GLY A 191 12.18 -4.37 -21.31
C GLY A 191 10.67 -4.09 -21.43
N ARG A 192 10.14 -3.13 -20.67
CA ARG A 192 8.74 -2.71 -20.71
C ARG A 192 8.50 -1.51 -21.64
N LEU A 193 9.56 -0.84 -22.08
CA LEU A 193 9.47 0.27 -23.05
C LEU A 193 9.23 -0.27 -24.47
N PRO A 194 8.67 0.51 -25.40
CA PRO A 194 8.53 0.08 -26.79
C PRO A 194 9.89 -0.16 -27.46
N GLU A 195 9.88 -0.86 -28.59
CA GLU A 195 11.03 -0.94 -29.49
C GLU A 195 10.90 0.12 -30.58
N GLY A 196 12.03 0.64 -31.03
CA GLY A 196 12.12 1.72 -32.02
C GLY A 196 11.69 1.34 -33.44
N PRO A 197 11.78 2.28 -34.39
CA PRO A 197 12.40 3.60 -34.24
C PRO A 197 11.48 4.65 -33.60
N VAL A 198 12.07 5.59 -32.86
CA VAL A 198 11.43 6.84 -32.42
C VAL A 198 12.08 8.04 -33.11
N ASP A 199 11.35 9.15 -33.20
CA ASP A 199 11.88 10.37 -33.83
C ASP A 199 12.87 11.08 -32.90
N GLU A 200 12.48 11.27 -31.64
CA GLU A 200 13.29 11.97 -30.64
C GLU A 200 13.31 11.22 -29.32
N LEU A 201 14.44 11.27 -28.62
CA LEU A 201 14.62 10.76 -27.26
C LEU A 201 15.23 11.84 -26.36
N HIS A 202 14.54 12.21 -25.30
CA HIS A 202 14.95 13.19 -24.29
C HIS A 202 15.22 12.47 -22.97
N LEU A 203 16.40 12.71 -22.38
CA LEU A 203 16.89 12.02 -21.20
C LEU A 203 17.39 13.02 -20.16
N SER A 204 16.95 12.90 -18.91
CA SER A 204 17.44 13.70 -17.79
C SER A 204 17.38 12.91 -16.49
N ALA A 205 18.47 12.85 -15.74
CA ALA A 205 18.47 12.34 -14.37
C ALA A 205 19.66 12.90 -13.58
N PRO A 206 19.53 13.06 -12.24
CA PRO A 206 20.62 13.49 -11.39
C PRO A 206 21.74 12.45 -11.25
N VAL A 207 21.44 11.18 -11.50
CA VAL A 207 22.42 10.08 -11.44
C VAL A 207 22.44 9.31 -12.75
N VAL A 208 23.64 8.99 -13.25
CA VAL A 208 23.87 8.26 -14.49
C VAL A 208 24.98 7.21 -14.31
N ASP A 209 24.98 6.15 -15.13
CA ASP A 209 26.09 5.19 -15.17
C ASP A 209 27.40 5.84 -15.62
N THR A 210 28.51 5.45 -15.00
CA THR A 210 29.83 5.93 -15.41
C THR A 210 30.18 5.59 -16.85
N ASP A 211 29.79 4.40 -17.29
CA ASP A 211 30.06 3.84 -18.62
C ASP A 211 28.91 4.08 -19.62
N ALA A 212 27.94 4.94 -19.27
CA ALA A 212 26.75 5.24 -20.06
C ALA A 212 25.91 3.99 -20.43
N ARG A 213 26.00 2.90 -19.67
CA ARG A 213 25.38 1.62 -20.04
C ARG A 213 23.86 1.71 -20.23
N ALA A 214 23.13 2.32 -19.30
CA ALA A 214 21.69 2.51 -19.43
C ALA A 214 21.31 3.41 -20.62
N VAL A 215 22.05 4.49 -20.84
CA VAL A 215 21.82 5.41 -21.97
C VAL A 215 22.02 4.69 -23.29
N ARG A 216 23.11 3.92 -23.44
CA ARG A 216 23.34 3.09 -24.63
C ARG A 216 22.17 2.14 -24.87
N ALA A 217 21.72 1.44 -23.83
CA ALA A 217 20.63 0.47 -23.95
C ALA A 217 19.29 1.11 -24.34
N LEU A 218 18.99 2.31 -23.85
CA LEU A 218 17.83 3.11 -24.30
C LEU A 218 17.95 3.52 -25.77
N VAL A 219 19.13 3.98 -26.20
CA VAL A 219 19.38 4.36 -27.60
C VAL A 219 19.30 3.16 -28.53
N GLU A 220 19.81 2.01 -28.11
CA GLU A 220 19.70 0.76 -28.87
C GLU A 220 18.24 0.30 -28.98
N ARG A 221 17.49 0.31 -27.88
CA ARG A 221 16.10 -0.15 -27.85
C ARG A 221 15.15 0.74 -28.65
N LEU A 222 15.22 2.06 -28.43
CA LEU A 222 14.31 3.03 -29.05
C LEU A 222 14.79 3.50 -30.43
N ALA A 223 16.06 3.25 -30.77
CA ALA A 223 16.68 3.62 -32.04
C ALA A 223 16.36 5.06 -32.52
N PRO A 224 16.51 6.10 -31.66
CA PRO A 224 16.04 7.45 -31.93
C PRO A 224 16.79 8.13 -33.09
N THR A 225 16.11 8.99 -33.85
CA THR A 225 16.79 9.84 -34.86
C THR A 225 17.56 10.97 -34.21
N ARG A 226 16.94 11.64 -33.22
CA ARG A 226 17.52 12.74 -32.46
C ARG A 226 17.52 12.46 -30.96
N ILE A 227 18.56 12.91 -30.26
CA ILE A 227 18.73 12.73 -28.82
C ILE A 227 18.99 14.08 -28.15
N ALA A 228 18.30 14.36 -27.05
CA ALA A 228 18.62 15.44 -26.13
C ALA A 228 18.93 14.83 -24.76
N LEU A 229 20.12 15.08 -24.23
CA LEU A 229 20.57 14.54 -22.95
C LEU A 229 20.97 15.69 -22.01
N ALA A 230 20.30 15.78 -20.86
CA ALA A 230 20.66 16.70 -19.79
C ALA A 230 21.39 15.92 -18.70
N LEU A 231 22.60 16.39 -18.36
CA LEU A 231 23.45 15.81 -17.32
C LEU A 231 23.73 16.87 -16.26
N PRO A 232 23.89 16.47 -14.98
CA PRO A 232 24.43 17.35 -13.96
C PRO A 232 25.90 17.69 -14.27
N PRO A 233 26.47 18.72 -13.60
CA PRO A 233 27.88 19.01 -13.70
C PRO A 233 28.70 17.79 -13.25
N PRO A 234 29.89 17.55 -13.84
CA PRO A 234 30.71 16.40 -13.50
C PRO A 234 31.27 16.56 -12.08
N ARG A 235 30.54 16.07 -11.08
CA ARG A 235 30.94 16.08 -9.66
C ARG A 235 31.74 14.83 -9.25
N VAL A 236 32.31 14.10 -10.23
CA VAL A 236 32.81 12.72 -10.18
C VAL A 236 31.71 11.73 -10.57
N GLY A 237 31.80 11.07 -11.74
CA GLY A 237 30.95 9.91 -11.97
C GLY A 237 30.69 9.45 -13.40
N TYR A 238 30.91 10.23 -14.47
CA TYR A 238 30.69 9.76 -15.85
C TYR A 238 31.88 9.97 -16.78
N ASP A 239 32.09 9.01 -17.69
CA ASP A 239 33.08 9.04 -18.76
C ASP A 239 32.48 9.73 -20.00
N PRO A 240 32.92 10.95 -20.36
CA PRO A 240 32.44 11.64 -21.57
C PRO A 240 32.62 10.81 -22.84
N ASP A 241 33.68 10.00 -22.93
CA ASP A 241 33.93 9.17 -24.10
C ASP A 241 32.93 8.00 -24.16
N ALA A 242 32.49 7.48 -23.02
CA ALA A 242 31.45 6.46 -22.98
C ALA A 242 30.10 7.00 -23.47
N PHE A 243 29.74 8.22 -23.07
CA PHE A 243 28.56 8.91 -23.58
C PHE A 243 28.67 9.23 -25.07
N ALA A 244 29.83 9.72 -25.54
CA ALA A 244 30.07 9.95 -26.96
C ALA A 244 29.92 8.66 -27.78
N ARG A 245 30.41 7.52 -27.27
CA ARG A 245 30.22 6.20 -27.89
C ARG A 245 28.76 5.74 -27.88
N ALA A 246 28.05 5.92 -26.76
CA ALA A 246 26.63 5.54 -26.63
C ALA A 246 25.72 6.32 -27.58
N LEU A 247 26.11 7.54 -27.96
CA LEU A 247 25.35 8.45 -28.83
C LEU A 247 25.87 8.47 -30.27
N ALA A 248 26.90 7.69 -30.58
CA ALA A 248 27.56 7.73 -31.88
C ALA A 248 26.60 7.40 -33.03
N GLY A 249 26.67 8.18 -34.10
CA GLY A 249 25.82 8.00 -35.30
C GLY A 249 24.40 8.56 -35.16
N ARG A 250 24.08 9.30 -34.09
CA ARG A 250 22.79 9.96 -33.88
C ARG A 250 22.94 11.48 -33.85
N ASP A 251 21.87 12.23 -34.13
CA ASP A 251 21.84 13.67 -33.92
C ASP A 251 21.65 13.95 -32.42
N ALA A 252 22.75 14.12 -31.69
CA ALA A 252 22.74 14.21 -30.23
C ALA A 252 23.15 15.59 -29.71
N GLU A 253 22.32 16.16 -28.83
CA GLU A 253 22.63 17.35 -28.05
C GLU A 253 22.82 16.95 -26.58
N ILE A 254 23.99 17.27 -26.00
CA ILE A 254 24.25 17.09 -24.57
C ILE A 254 24.34 18.45 -23.90
N ARG A 255 23.53 18.64 -22.84
CA ARG A 255 23.45 19.84 -22.01
C ARG A 255 23.95 19.53 -20.60
N ILE A 256 24.90 20.31 -20.12
CA ILE A 256 25.29 20.30 -18.71
C ILE A 256 24.44 21.34 -18.00
N VAL A 257 23.57 20.87 -17.11
CA VAL A 257 22.65 21.69 -16.33
C VAL A 257 23.18 21.78 -14.92
N ASP A 258 23.30 22.98 -14.35
CA ASP A 258 23.75 23.11 -12.97
C ASP A 258 22.74 22.53 -11.98
N ASP A 259 23.18 22.14 -10.78
CA ASP A 259 22.31 21.53 -9.77
C ASP A 259 21.13 22.40 -9.31
N ALA A 260 21.20 23.73 -9.47
CA ALA A 260 20.11 24.61 -9.09
C ALA A 260 18.98 24.61 -10.14
N HIS A 261 19.32 24.33 -11.40
CA HIS A 261 18.38 24.26 -12.53
C HIS A 261 18.13 22.84 -13.03
N MET A 262 18.90 21.86 -12.55
CA MET A 262 18.68 20.45 -12.87
C MET A 262 17.38 20.05 -12.16
N PRO A 263 16.31 19.75 -12.90
CA PRO A 263 15.12 19.23 -12.26
C PRO A 263 15.54 17.96 -11.55
N GLN A 264 15.14 17.82 -10.29
CA GLN A 264 15.35 16.54 -9.61
C GLN A 264 14.54 15.41 -10.26
N GLY A 265 13.64 15.77 -11.18
CA GLY A 265 12.91 14.81 -11.99
C GLY A 265 13.79 13.96 -12.89
N ARG A 266 13.62 12.64 -12.74
CA ARG A 266 14.11 11.64 -13.67
C ARG A 266 13.12 11.49 -14.82
N LEU A 267 13.64 11.58 -16.03
CA LEU A 267 12.87 11.72 -17.25
C LEU A 267 13.47 10.85 -18.34
N VAL A 268 12.66 9.95 -18.88
CA VAL A 268 12.87 9.33 -20.19
C VAL A 268 11.66 9.65 -21.04
N GLN A 269 11.83 10.46 -22.07
CA GLN A 269 10.74 10.94 -22.91
C GLN A 269 11.07 10.68 -24.37
N TRP A 270 10.10 10.24 -25.16
CA TRP A 270 10.31 10.05 -26.60
C TRP A 270 9.12 10.53 -27.42
N ARG A 271 9.40 10.80 -28.71
CA ARG A 271 8.40 11.20 -29.69
C ARG A 271 8.30 10.19 -30.82
N THR A 272 7.08 9.84 -31.20
CA THR A 272 6.78 9.07 -32.42
C THR A 272 5.67 9.79 -33.17
N GLY A 273 5.97 10.35 -34.34
CA GLY A 273 5.07 11.24 -35.04
C GLY A 273 4.77 12.48 -34.19
N ASP A 274 3.50 12.79 -33.98
CA ASP A 274 3.07 13.93 -33.16
C ASP A 274 2.86 13.59 -31.68
N THR A 275 3.07 12.32 -31.31
CA THR A 275 2.81 11.83 -29.95
C THR A 275 4.08 11.82 -29.12
N TRP A 276 4.04 12.51 -27.99
CA TRP A 276 5.04 12.40 -26.94
C TRP A 276 4.60 11.36 -25.91
N THR A 277 5.53 10.52 -25.48
CA THR A 277 5.36 9.60 -24.36
C THR A 277 6.46 9.87 -23.35
N VAL A 278 6.11 9.81 -22.07
CA VAL A 278 7.02 10.07 -20.98
C VAL A 278 6.99 8.94 -19.96
N LEU A 279 8.17 8.57 -19.49
CA LEU A 279 8.42 7.77 -18.30
C LEU A 279 9.03 8.68 -17.22
N THR A 280 8.29 8.90 -16.14
CA THR A 280 8.75 9.63 -14.94
C THR A 280 8.70 8.74 -13.71
N GLY A 281 9.51 9.01 -12.69
CA GLY A 281 9.44 8.25 -11.43
C GLY A 281 10.79 8.15 -10.73
N GLY A 282 10.97 7.11 -9.92
CA GLY A 282 12.16 6.92 -9.09
C GLY A 282 13.44 6.54 -9.84
N ALA A 283 13.32 6.14 -11.11
CA ALA A 283 14.41 5.50 -11.84
C ALA A 283 15.41 6.50 -12.43
N ASP A 284 16.63 6.50 -11.91
CA ASP A 284 17.78 7.21 -12.49
C ASP A 284 18.23 6.57 -13.82
N LEU A 285 19.07 7.27 -14.60
CA LEU A 285 19.64 6.74 -15.87
C LEU A 285 20.82 5.80 -15.58
N THR A 286 20.56 4.78 -14.76
CA THR A 286 21.53 3.76 -14.35
C THR A 286 21.06 2.37 -14.74
N TRP A 287 22.01 1.46 -14.92
CA TRP A 287 21.70 0.08 -15.28
C TRP A 287 20.95 -0.65 -14.15
N ALA A 288 21.30 -0.35 -12.90
CA ALA A 288 20.61 -0.91 -11.73
C ALA A 288 19.12 -0.53 -11.67
N ALA A 289 18.75 0.68 -12.13
CA ALA A 289 17.37 1.14 -12.15
C ALA A 289 16.59 0.66 -13.38
N LEU A 290 17.19 0.77 -14.57
CA LEU A 290 16.48 0.52 -15.82
C LEU A 290 16.70 -0.89 -16.39
N GLY A 291 17.91 -1.41 -16.28
CA GLY A 291 18.36 -2.64 -16.93
C GLY A 291 18.27 -3.91 -16.08
N GLU A 292 18.07 -3.77 -14.76
CA GLU A 292 17.95 -4.89 -13.83
C GLU A 292 16.58 -4.95 -13.19
N SER A 293 16.15 -6.16 -12.82
CA SER A 293 15.02 -6.34 -11.93
C SER A 293 15.46 -6.20 -10.48
N ALA A 294 14.58 -5.73 -9.60
CA ALA A 294 14.88 -5.65 -8.17
C ALA A 294 15.23 -7.05 -7.59
N GLY A 295 14.48 -8.09 -8.02
CA GLY A 295 14.74 -9.48 -7.64
C GLY A 295 16.10 -10.04 -8.11
N SER A 296 16.77 -9.41 -9.08
CA SER A 296 18.04 -9.88 -9.64
C SER A 296 19.28 -9.08 -9.22
N GLY A 297 19.14 -7.89 -8.63
CA GLY A 297 20.30 -6.99 -8.62
C GLY A 297 19.98 -5.51 -8.54
N GLY A 298 18.84 -5.13 -9.11
CA GLY A 298 18.48 -3.74 -9.31
C GLY A 298 18.03 -3.02 -8.04
N THR A 299 17.88 -1.71 -8.19
CA THR A 299 17.13 -0.86 -7.25
C THR A 299 15.63 -1.17 -7.39
N VAL A 300 14.83 -0.83 -6.38
CA VAL A 300 13.38 -1.01 -6.46
C VAL A 300 12.79 0.22 -7.13
N GLU A 301 12.27 0.08 -8.34
CA GLU A 301 11.77 1.21 -9.12
C GLU A 301 10.27 1.12 -9.39
N LEU A 302 9.63 2.29 -9.35
CA LEU A 302 8.26 2.54 -9.78
C LEU A 302 8.26 3.81 -10.62
N ALA A 303 7.62 3.73 -11.79
CA ALA A 303 7.57 4.79 -12.77
C ALA A 303 6.16 4.90 -13.37
N VAL A 304 5.82 6.08 -13.86
CA VAL A 304 4.60 6.35 -14.61
C VAL A 304 4.95 6.44 -16.09
N LEU A 305 4.28 5.65 -16.91
CA LEU A 305 4.24 5.81 -18.35
C LEU A 305 2.96 6.56 -18.73
N ALA A 306 3.08 7.69 -19.42
CA ALA A 306 1.93 8.48 -19.84
C ALA A 306 2.19 9.25 -21.15
N ALA A 307 1.14 9.85 -21.71
CA ALA A 307 1.29 10.88 -22.73
C ALA A 307 2.11 12.04 -22.15
N GLY A 308 3.10 12.53 -22.91
CA GLY A 308 4.05 13.54 -22.45
C GLY A 308 3.76 14.93 -23.01
N ASP A 309 4.29 15.96 -22.33
CA ASP A 309 4.41 17.32 -22.87
C ASP A 309 5.86 17.53 -23.37
N PRO A 310 6.10 17.99 -24.61
CA PRO A 310 7.44 18.34 -25.10
C PRO A 310 8.22 19.33 -24.21
N ALA A 311 7.56 20.06 -23.31
CA ALA A 311 8.16 21.08 -22.45
C ALA A 311 8.84 20.55 -21.18
N LEU A 312 8.84 19.23 -20.93
CA LEU A 312 9.42 18.67 -19.69
C LEU A 312 10.94 18.74 -19.63
N MET A 313 11.62 18.66 -20.78
CA MET A 313 13.07 18.67 -20.87
C MET A 313 13.68 20.04 -20.48
N PRO A 314 14.73 20.10 -19.64
CA PRO A 314 15.45 21.33 -19.33
C PRO A 314 15.97 22.01 -20.60
N ARG A 315 15.60 23.29 -20.77
CA ARG A 315 16.02 24.09 -21.94
C ARG A 315 17.34 24.81 -21.70
N ASP A 316 17.65 25.11 -20.45
CA ASP A 316 18.86 25.81 -20.04
C ASP A 316 20.00 24.81 -19.79
N GLY A 317 21.24 25.23 -20.08
CA GLY A 317 22.44 24.41 -19.88
C GLY A 317 23.55 24.69 -20.91
N LEU A 318 24.79 24.35 -20.55
CA LEU A 318 25.96 24.49 -21.44
C LEU A 318 26.02 23.31 -22.42
N ARG A 319 26.22 23.57 -23.71
CA ARG A 319 26.39 22.50 -24.71
C ARG A 319 27.82 21.96 -24.67
N ILE A 320 27.99 20.64 -24.75
CA ILE A 320 29.34 20.02 -24.76
C ILE A 320 30.23 20.51 -25.91
N ALA A 321 29.66 20.82 -27.07
CA ALA A 321 30.42 21.42 -28.18
C ALA A 321 31.10 22.76 -27.81
N GLN A 322 30.59 23.47 -26.80
CA GLN A 322 31.18 24.69 -26.27
C GLN A 322 32.26 24.42 -25.20
N LEU A 323 32.25 23.23 -24.59
CA LEU A 323 33.26 22.78 -23.63
C LEU A 323 34.51 22.19 -24.33
N ALA A 324 34.34 21.53 -25.47
CA ALA A 324 35.46 20.94 -26.23
C ALA A 324 36.33 21.99 -26.97
N GLY A 325 35.83 23.21 -27.16
CA GLY A 325 36.53 24.31 -27.82
C GLY A 325 37.11 25.38 -26.88
N GLY A 326 36.87 25.28 -25.57
CA GLY A 326 37.50 26.12 -24.57
C GLY A 326 38.68 25.39 -23.96
N ASP A 327 39.84 26.07 -23.82
CA ASP A 327 40.93 25.59 -22.99
C ASP A 327 40.35 25.05 -21.68
N ARG A 328 40.66 23.78 -21.35
CA ARG A 328 40.29 23.19 -20.05
C ARG A 328 40.59 24.24 -18.99
N PRO A 329 39.63 24.67 -18.16
CA PRO A 329 39.93 25.60 -17.09
C PRO A 329 40.94 24.89 -16.19
N THR A 330 42.20 25.31 -16.30
CA THR A 330 43.23 24.97 -15.33
C THR A 330 42.65 25.31 -13.97
N GLU A 331 42.66 24.30 -13.12
CA GLU A 331 42.36 24.28 -11.70
C GLU A 331 43.08 25.44 -10.97
N ALA A 332 42.56 26.66 -11.08
CA ALA A 332 43.08 27.86 -10.44
C ALA A 332 42.09 29.03 -10.56
N GLN A 333 40.96 28.95 -9.86
CA GLN A 333 40.30 30.15 -9.34
C GLN A 333 39.63 29.81 -8.02
N SER A 334 40.43 29.93 -6.97
CA SER A 334 39.99 30.00 -5.59
C SER A 334 38.92 31.07 -5.44
N ALA A 335 37.72 30.67 -4.99
CA ALA A 335 36.80 31.56 -4.30
C ALA A 335 37.48 32.08 -3.00
N PRO A 336 37.14 33.29 -2.53
CA PRO A 336 37.82 33.91 -1.39
C PRO A 336 37.61 33.07 -0.12
N ALA A 337 38.69 32.93 0.64
CA ALA A 337 38.74 32.19 1.90
C ALA A 337 37.60 32.62 2.84
N ALA A 338 36.63 31.72 3.04
CA ALA A 338 35.72 31.79 4.16
C ALA A 338 36.54 31.58 5.44
N THR A 339 36.44 32.55 6.34
CA THR A 339 37.09 32.58 7.66
C THR A 339 36.81 31.29 8.42
N ALA A 340 37.88 30.53 8.69
CA ALA A 340 37.83 29.34 9.52
C ALA A 340 37.40 29.72 10.95
N VAL A 341 36.22 29.27 11.36
CA VAL A 341 35.83 29.20 12.78
C VAL A 341 36.39 27.89 13.31
N THR A 342 37.39 27.98 14.17
CA THR A 342 37.99 26.87 14.90
C THR A 342 36.93 26.24 15.83
N PRO A 343 36.66 24.92 15.75
CA PRO A 343 35.84 24.25 16.76
C PRO A 343 36.61 24.15 18.09
N PRO A 344 35.97 24.30 19.26
CA PRO A 344 36.65 24.11 20.53
C PRO A 344 37.03 22.65 20.74
N THR A 345 38.30 22.45 21.10
CA THR A 345 38.89 21.20 21.59
C THR A 345 38.09 20.63 22.77
N PRO A 346 37.59 19.38 22.71
CA PRO A 346 37.01 18.76 23.88
C PRO A 346 38.11 18.33 24.86
N THR A 347 38.00 18.81 26.10
CA THR A 347 38.79 18.37 27.26
C THR A 347 38.49 16.90 27.57
N PRO A 348 39.50 16.04 27.80
CA PRO A 348 39.27 14.64 28.13
C PRO A 348 38.83 14.48 29.58
N THR A 349 37.62 13.94 29.79
CA THR A 349 37.16 13.45 31.09
C THR A 349 37.67 12.03 31.30
N ALA A 350 38.46 11.84 32.35
CA ALA A 350 38.96 10.54 32.79
C ALA A 350 37.81 9.64 33.29
N VAL A 351 37.79 8.39 32.82
CA VAL A 351 36.98 7.29 33.38
C VAL A 351 37.96 6.16 33.74
N PRO A 352 37.82 5.53 34.92
CA PRO A 352 38.83 4.63 35.45
C PRO A 352 38.82 3.24 34.81
N ASP A 353 40.04 2.71 34.80
CA ASP A 353 40.54 1.41 34.38
C ASP A 353 39.73 0.23 34.96
N THR A 354 39.24 -0.68 34.11
CA THR A 354 38.85 -2.03 34.51
C THR A 354 38.97 -3.04 33.34
N ALA A 355 39.94 -3.94 33.50
CA ALA A 355 40.09 -5.30 32.98
C ALA A 355 40.25 -5.56 31.45
N PRO A 356 41.18 -6.44 31.04
CA PRO A 356 41.52 -6.66 29.63
C PRO A 356 40.53 -7.59 28.91
N PRO A 357 40.33 -7.43 27.59
CA PRO A 357 39.47 -8.30 26.80
C PRO A 357 40.13 -9.66 26.53
N GLN A 358 39.36 -10.73 26.73
CA GLN A 358 39.70 -12.07 26.27
C GLN A 358 39.70 -12.14 24.74
N ALA A 359 40.70 -12.83 24.20
CA ALA A 359 40.89 -13.08 22.78
C ALA A 359 39.69 -13.81 22.16
N ALA A 360 39.11 -13.21 21.12
CA ALA A 360 38.11 -13.86 20.28
C ALA A 360 38.77 -14.96 19.44
N ALA A 361 38.28 -16.19 19.61
CA ALA A 361 38.70 -17.35 18.85
C ALA A 361 38.37 -17.19 17.36
N THR A 362 39.37 -17.42 16.52
CA THR A 362 39.26 -17.46 15.06
C THR A 362 38.43 -18.67 14.64
N LEU A 363 37.27 -18.45 14.01
CA LEU A 363 36.52 -19.51 13.34
C LEU A 363 37.24 -19.94 12.05
N PRO A 364 37.37 -21.24 11.76
CA PRO A 364 37.98 -21.72 10.53
C PRO A 364 37.04 -21.48 9.32
N PRO A 365 37.61 -21.38 8.09
CA PRO A 365 36.83 -21.14 6.88
C PRO A 365 35.90 -22.32 6.57
N ARG A 366 34.66 -21.99 6.21
CA ARG A 366 33.61 -22.93 5.80
C ARG A 366 33.96 -23.53 4.45
N ALA A 367 34.02 -24.86 4.36
CA ALA A 367 34.26 -25.58 3.12
C ALA A 367 33.16 -25.29 2.07
N PRO A 368 33.50 -25.26 0.77
CA PRO A 368 32.52 -25.06 -0.30
C PRO A 368 31.58 -26.26 -0.41
N ALA A 369 30.29 -25.98 -0.61
CA ALA A 369 29.25 -26.99 -0.84
C ALA A 369 29.53 -27.78 -2.14
N PRO A 370 29.24 -29.09 -2.18
CA PRO A 370 29.42 -29.87 -3.39
C PRO A 370 28.39 -29.47 -4.45
N ALA A 371 28.84 -29.37 -5.70
CA ALA A 371 28.02 -29.16 -6.86
C ALA A 371 27.02 -30.33 -7.02
N ILE A 372 25.73 -30.01 -7.06
CA ILE A 372 24.67 -30.96 -7.42
C ILE A 372 24.74 -31.15 -8.94
N ALA A 373 25.15 -32.34 -9.37
CA ALA A 373 25.09 -32.74 -10.76
C ALA A 373 23.63 -32.89 -11.20
N ALA A 374 23.30 -32.28 -12.34
CA ALA A 374 21.99 -32.44 -12.98
C ALA A 374 21.78 -33.92 -13.37
N GLN A 375 20.72 -34.53 -12.83
CA GLN A 375 20.21 -35.81 -13.31
C GLN A 375 19.36 -35.57 -14.55
N GLU A 376 19.68 -36.28 -15.65
CA GLU A 376 18.85 -36.36 -16.84
C GLU A 376 17.49 -37.04 -16.54
N PRO A 377 16.39 -36.58 -17.17
CA PRO A 377 15.07 -37.11 -16.91
C PRO A 377 14.90 -38.51 -17.51
N THR A 378 14.54 -39.46 -16.66
CA THR A 378 14.13 -40.82 -17.07
C THR A 378 12.69 -40.78 -17.62
N PRO A 379 12.38 -41.48 -18.72
CA PRO A 379 11.02 -41.49 -19.30
C PRO A 379 10.03 -42.31 -18.45
N PRO A 380 8.72 -42.00 -18.55
CA PRO A 380 7.70 -42.55 -17.66
C PRO A 380 7.44 -44.04 -17.92
N THR A 381 7.55 -44.84 -16.85
CA THR A 381 7.13 -46.24 -16.83
C THR A 381 5.64 -46.34 -16.50
N ALA A 382 4.95 -47.18 -17.25
CA ALA A 382 3.52 -47.41 -17.23
C ALA A 382 2.97 -47.88 -15.87
N ALA A 383 1.77 -47.39 -15.55
CA ALA A 383 1.00 -47.73 -14.37
C ALA A 383 0.53 -49.19 -14.38
N ALA A 384 0.65 -49.83 -13.22
CA ALA A 384 0.02 -51.10 -12.87
C ALA A 384 -0.68 -50.96 -11.50
N PRO A 385 -1.68 -51.79 -11.20
CA PRO A 385 -2.89 -51.38 -10.47
C PRO A 385 -2.78 -51.46 -8.95
N ILE A 386 -3.63 -50.65 -8.31
CA ILE A 386 -3.89 -50.58 -6.87
C ILE A 386 -4.57 -51.88 -6.41
N PRO A 387 -4.11 -52.55 -5.34
CA PRO A 387 -4.92 -53.54 -4.65
C PRO A 387 -5.75 -52.89 -3.53
N GLU A 388 -7.01 -53.31 -3.46
CA GLU A 388 -7.95 -53.12 -2.36
C GLU A 388 -7.33 -53.58 -1.02
N ALA A 389 -7.57 -52.81 0.05
CA ALA A 389 -7.34 -53.24 1.41
C ALA A 389 -8.61 -53.02 2.26
N THR A 390 -9.11 -54.16 2.74
CA THR A 390 -10.25 -54.37 3.62
C THR A 390 -9.94 -53.94 5.06
N ALA A 391 -11.01 -53.66 5.81
CA ALA A 391 -11.10 -53.22 7.20
C ALA A 391 -10.64 -54.25 8.27
N GLU A 392 -10.78 -53.82 9.54
CA GLU A 392 -10.56 -54.47 10.85
C GLU A 392 -9.17 -54.21 11.49
N ALA A 393 -9.00 -53.94 12.79
CA ALA A 393 -9.86 -53.65 13.93
C ALA A 393 -8.98 -53.12 15.09
N THR A 394 -9.60 -52.42 16.05
CA THR A 394 -9.26 -52.34 17.50
C THR A 394 -7.81 -52.12 17.99
N ALA A 395 -7.60 -51.04 18.75
CA ALA A 395 -6.98 -51.10 20.08
C ALA A 395 -7.31 -49.83 20.88
N GLU A 396 -8.00 -50.01 21.99
CA GLU A 396 -8.16 -49.06 23.08
C GLU A 396 -6.78 -48.75 23.70
N THR A 397 -6.52 -47.49 24.04
CA THR A 397 -5.53 -47.17 25.08
C THR A 397 -6.00 -45.96 25.88
N THR A 398 -6.55 -46.28 27.04
CA THR A 398 -6.86 -45.40 28.15
C THR A 398 -5.56 -44.89 28.77
N THR A 399 -5.36 -43.56 28.84
CA THR A 399 -4.36 -42.96 29.71
C THR A 399 -4.98 -41.86 30.57
N ASP A 400 -5.22 -42.29 31.79
CA ASP A 400 -5.26 -41.63 33.09
C ASP A 400 -4.86 -40.15 33.18
N ARG A 401 -5.68 -39.40 33.93
CA ARG A 401 -5.70 -37.94 34.07
C ARG A 401 -5.32 -37.60 35.51
N ALA A 402 -4.19 -36.92 35.70
CA ALA A 402 -3.78 -36.38 37.01
C ALA A 402 -4.36 -34.96 37.25
N PRO A 403 -4.61 -34.56 38.51
CA PRO A 403 -5.52 -33.45 38.84
C PRO A 403 -4.84 -32.08 38.93
N THR A 404 -5.58 -31.06 38.51
CA THR A 404 -5.26 -29.62 38.60
C THR A 404 -5.47 -29.08 40.02
N PRO A 405 -4.60 -28.18 40.54
CA PRO A 405 -4.79 -27.55 41.85
C PRO A 405 -5.85 -26.43 41.84
N PRO A 406 -6.45 -26.09 43.00
CA PRO A 406 -7.58 -25.16 43.08
C PRO A 406 -7.18 -23.69 42.99
N VAL A 407 -8.02 -22.91 42.29
CA VAL A 407 -8.01 -21.44 42.19
C VAL A 407 -8.69 -20.83 43.44
N PRO A 408 -8.17 -19.75 44.04
CA PRO A 408 -8.78 -19.11 45.20
C PRO A 408 -9.95 -18.18 44.83
N THR A 409 -11.00 -18.26 45.64
CA THR A 409 -12.23 -17.44 45.64
C THR A 409 -11.93 -15.97 46.02
N PRO A 410 -12.54 -14.95 45.37
CA PRO A 410 -12.44 -13.57 45.81
C PRO A 410 -13.43 -13.23 46.93
N SER A 411 -12.93 -12.49 47.93
CA SER A 411 -13.68 -11.96 49.07
C SER A 411 -14.62 -10.81 48.67
N ALA A 412 -15.83 -10.85 49.21
CA ALA A 412 -16.82 -9.78 49.20
C ALA A 412 -16.41 -8.62 50.13
N VAL A 413 -16.59 -7.38 49.68
CA VAL A 413 -16.58 -6.17 50.53
C VAL A 413 -17.76 -5.28 50.14
N ALA A 414 -18.38 -4.72 51.17
CA ALA A 414 -19.73 -4.17 51.25
C ALA A 414 -19.89 -2.71 50.78
N ALA A 415 -21.12 -2.35 50.39
CA ALA A 415 -21.71 -1.00 50.44
C ALA A 415 -21.96 -0.57 51.92
N PRO A 416 -22.41 0.66 52.31
CA PRO A 416 -23.06 1.80 51.60
C PRO A 416 -22.49 3.19 52.11
N PRO A 417 -23.16 4.38 52.14
CA PRO A 417 -24.51 4.82 51.74
C PRO A 417 -24.64 6.16 50.96
N SER A 418 -25.90 6.53 50.72
CA SER A 418 -26.46 7.53 49.80
C SER A 418 -26.56 8.99 50.30
N THR A 419 -26.68 9.91 49.31
CA THR A 419 -27.35 11.25 49.27
C THR A 419 -26.71 12.46 49.99
N PRO A 420 -26.97 13.74 49.59
CA PRO A 420 -28.10 14.25 48.78
C PRO A 420 -27.78 15.26 47.63
N SER A 421 -28.87 15.62 46.96
CA SER A 421 -29.16 16.51 45.83
C SER A 421 -28.52 17.90 45.78
N SER A 422 -28.36 18.39 44.55
CA SER A 422 -28.61 19.80 44.20
C SER A 422 -28.96 19.96 42.71
N THR A 423 -30.16 20.47 42.49
CA THR A 423 -30.76 20.92 41.23
C THR A 423 -30.07 22.18 40.71
N PRO A 424 -30.08 22.42 39.39
CA PRO A 424 -30.53 23.73 38.95
C PRO A 424 -31.57 23.66 37.82
N THR A 425 -32.61 24.44 38.06
CA THR A 425 -33.71 24.88 37.22
C THR A 425 -33.25 25.37 35.83
N ALA A 426 -33.87 24.86 34.76
CA ALA A 426 -33.91 25.55 33.47
C ALA A 426 -35.26 25.35 32.77
N ALA A 427 -35.83 26.51 32.41
CA ALA A 427 -37.04 26.85 31.67
C ALA A 427 -37.78 25.76 30.87
N ALA A 428 -39.08 25.69 31.14
CA ALA A 428 -40.10 25.05 30.34
C ALA A 428 -40.26 25.73 28.96
N ALA A 429 -40.15 24.93 27.90
CA ALA A 429 -40.78 25.19 26.61
C ALA A 429 -41.89 24.15 26.45
N THR A 430 -43.13 24.60 26.59
CA THR A 430 -44.34 23.84 26.27
C THR A 430 -44.36 23.52 24.78
N TRP A 431 -44.14 22.25 24.44
CA TRP A 431 -44.49 21.67 23.15
C TRP A 431 -45.79 20.89 23.31
N GLN A 432 -46.71 21.12 22.38
CA GLN A 432 -48.02 20.47 22.35
C GLN A 432 -47.84 18.98 22.06
N GLU A 433 -48.23 18.15 23.01
CA GLU A 433 -48.49 16.72 22.82
C GLU A 433 -49.86 16.58 22.16
N ASP A 434 -49.88 16.26 20.86
CA ASP A 434 -51.03 15.68 20.19
C ASP A 434 -50.50 14.74 19.06
N ASP A 435 -50.80 13.45 19.21
CA ASP A 435 -50.76 12.36 18.21
C ASP A 435 -49.41 11.97 17.54
N PHE A 436 -48.47 11.44 18.32
CA PHE A 436 -47.53 10.43 17.82
C PHE A 436 -47.65 9.17 18.67
N LEU A 437 -48.56 8.27 18.27
CA LEU A 437 -48.58 6.91 18.82
C LEU A 437 -47.23 6.25 18.51
N ASP A 438 -46.55 5.89 19.58
CA ASP A 438 -45.27 5.19 19.61
C ASP A 438 -45.49 3.74 19.18
N ASP A 439 -45.42 3.46 17.87
CA ASP A 439 -45.29 2.12 17.30
C ASP A 439 -43.81 1.68 17.41
N THR A 440 -43.25 1.70 18.63
CA THR A 440 -42.00 0.97 18.87
C THR A 440 -42.36 -0.51 18.97
N PRO A 441 -41.87 -1.38 18.07
CA PRO A 441 -42.13 -2.81 18.18
C PRO A 441 -41.57 -3.33 19.51
N GLU A 442 -42.44 -3.83 20.39
CA GLU A 442 -42.02 -4.55 21.60
C GLU A 442 -41.32 -5.85 21.16
N PHE A 443 -39.99 -5.85 21.18
CA PHE A 443 -39.21 -7.06 20.97
C PHE A 443 -39.17 -7.85 22.27
N GLU A 444 -39.95 -8.93 22.38
CA GLU A 444 -39.83 -9.88 23.49
C GLU A 444 -38.78 -10.96 23.14
N GLY A 445 -37.69 -11.05 23.91
CA GLY A 445 -36.71 -12.14 23.75
C GLY A 445 -35.29 -11.79 24.22
N PRO A 446 -34.36 -12.78 24.23
CA PRO A 446 -32.98 -12.57 24.66
C PRO A 446 -32.20 -11.59 23.77
N TYR A 447 -32.69 -11.30 22.56
CA TYR A 447 -32.06 -10.37 21.61
C TYR A 447 -32.70 -8.97 21.61
N ALA A 448 -33.68 -8.69 22.47
CA ALA A 448 -34.44 -7.43 22.45
C ALA A 448 -33.55 -6.19 22.48
N ASP A 449 -32.55 -6.18 23.37
CA ASP A 449 -31.60 -5.06 23.50
C ASP A 449 -30.72 -4.90 22.25
N ALA A 450 -30.29 -6.02 21.65
CA ALA A 450 -29.49 -6.00 20.42
C ALA A 450 -30.30 -5.48 19.23
N LEU A 451 -31.55 -5.94 19.07
CA LEU A 451 -32.46 -5.50 18.02
C LEU A 451 -32.82 -4.01 18.17
N ALA A 452 -33.07 -3.56 19.40
CA ALA A 452 -33.30 -2.15 19.69
C ALA A 452 -32.07 -1.29 19.31
N SER A 453 -30.86 -1.76 19.60
CA SER A 453 -29.62 -1.06 19.22
C SER A 453 -29.42 -0.97 17.70
N LEU A 454 -29.76 -2.02 16.95
CA LEU A 454 -29.70 -2.01 15.49
C LEU A 454 -30.79 -1.09 14.90
N ALA A 455 -32.00 -1.11 15.46
CA ALA A 455 -33.10 -0.23 15.07
C ALA A 455 -32.77 1.26 15.28
N GLN A 456 -32.10 1.61 16.38
CA GLN A 456 -31.60 2.98 16.62
C GLN A 456 -30.61 3.46 15.55
N SER A 457 -29.91 2.53 14.89
CA SER A 457 -29.00 2.82 13.77
C SER A 457 -29.71 2.84 12.41
N GLY A 458 -31.05 2.66 12.41
CA GLY A 458 -31.87 2.62 11.20
C GLY A 458 -31.83 1.28 10.47
N TRP A 459 -31.48 0.19 11.15
CA TRP A 459 -31.39 -1.16 10.58
C TRP A 459 -32.39 -2.11 11.23
N SER A 460 -32.99 -2.98 10.44
CA SER A 460 -33.82 -4.08 10.90
C SER A 460 -33.03 -5.39 10.79
N ALA A 461 -33.13 -6.26 11.78
CA ALA A 461 -32.54 -7.58 11.78
C ALA A 461 -33.63 -8.63 12.09
N ASP A 462 -33.69 -9.68 11.28
CA ASP A 462 -34.67 -10.76 11.39
C ASP A 462 -33.97 -12.11 11.23
N ASP A 463 -34.35 -13.11 12.02
CA ASP A 463 -33.76 -14.46 11.92
C ASP A 463 -34.52 -15.29 10.88
N GLN A 464 -33.86 -15.59 9.77
CA GLN A 464 -34.40 -16.38 8.66
C GLN A 464 -33.67 -17.70 8.57
N ASP A 465 -34.32 -18.75 9.11
CA ASP A 465 -33.81 -20.12 9.12
C ASP A 465 -32.38 -20.24 9.68
N GLY A 466 -32.06 -19.46 10.73
CA GLY A 466 -30.74 -19.44 11.38
C GLY A 466 -29.73 -18.48 10.77
N ILE A 467 -30.14 -17.63 9.82
CA ILE A 467 -29.34 -16.52 9.30
C ILE A 467 -30.01 -15.21 9.71
N TRP A 468 -29.31 -14.37 10.45
CA TRP A 468 -29.76 -13.02 10.75
C TRP A 468 -29.62 -12.13 9.51
N GLU A 469 -30.76 -11.78 8.91
CA GLU A 469 -30.87 -10.88 7.77
C GLU A 469 -31.00 -9.43 8.24
N VAL A 470 -29.96 -8.64 7.98
CA VAL A 470 -29.86 -7.24 8.36
C VAL A 470 -30.11 -6.36 7.14
N THR A 471 -31.16 -5.57 7.19
CA THR A 471 -31.61 -4.69 6.11
C THR A 471 -31.72 -3.25 6.60
N GLY A 472 -31.60 -2.30 5.68
CA GLY A 472 -31.63 -0.88 6.00
C GLY A 472 -30.96 -0.01 4.93
N SER A 473 -30.82 1.28 5.20
CA SER A 473 -30.12 2.20 4.31
C SER A 473 -28.66 2.34 4.71
N PHE A 474 -27.77 1.63 4.03
CA PHE A 474 -26.33 1.76 4.20
C PHE A 474 -25.57 1.62 2.88
N ALA A 475 -24.44 2.32 2.79
CA ALA A 475 -23.56 2.35 1.62
C ALA A 475 -22.55 1.21 1.59
N ASN A 476 -22.24 0.57 2.73
CA ASN A 476 -21.34 -0.58 2.79
C ASN A 476 -21.96 -1.64 3.72
N PRO A 477 -22.29 -2.84 3.23
CA PRO A 477 -22.87 -3.89 4.06
C PRO A 477 -21.89 -4.47 5.10
N LEU A 478 -20.58 -4.36 4.88
CA LEU A 478 -19.56 -4.99 5.75
C LEU A 478 -19.53 -4.42 7.18
N PRO A 479 -19.42 -3.09 7.40
CA PRO A 479 -19.49 -2.53 8.74
C PRO A 479 -20.80 -2.88 9.46
N VAL A 480 -21.92 -2.93 8.73
CA VAL A 480 -23.24 -3.24 9.27
C VAL A 480 -23.33 -4.69 9.75
N ALA A 481 -22.93 -5.64 8.92
CA ALA A 481 -22.88 -7.05 9.32
C ALA A 481 -21.94 -7.25 10.52
N ALA A 482 -20.78 -6.59 10.53
CA ALA A 482 -19.83 -6.69 11.63
C ALA A 482 -20.38 -6.13 12.95
N GLN A 483 -21.11 -5.01 12.91
CA GLN A 483 -21.78 -4.45 14.08
C GLN A 483 -22.96 -5.30 14.55
N ALA A 484 -23.71 -5.90 13.63
CA ALA A 484 -24.76 -6.86 13.98
C ALA A 484 -24.18 -8.10 14.67
N VAL A 485 -23.02 -8.61 14.20
CA VAL A 485 -22.30 -9.68 14.88
C VAL A 485 -21.91 -9.28 16.31
N ASP A 486 -21.41 -8.06 16.52
CA ASP A 486 -21.05 -7.56 17.85
C ASP A 486 -22.27 -7.39 18.77
N ALA A 487 -23.41 -6.94 18.22
CA ALA A 487 -24.64 -6.71 18.98
C ALA A 487 -25.33 -8.02 19.37
N LEU A 488 -25.40 -8.98 18.45
CA LEU A 488 -26.08 -10.27 18.65
C LEU A 488 -25.19 -11.29 19.37
N GLY A 489 -23.86 -11.22 19.18
CA GLY A 489 -22.89 -12.19 19.67
C GLY A 489 -22.98 -12.49 21.18
N PRO A 490 -23.12 -11.50 22.08
CA PRO A 490 -23.26 -11.75 23.52
C PRO A 490 -24.45 -12.61 23.92
N TYR A 491 -25.49 -12.64 23.08
CA TYR A 491 -26.75 -13.34 23.33
C TYR A 491 -26.87 -14.67 22.57
N HIS A 492 -25.93 -14.98 21.67
CA HIS A 492 -25.96 -16.17 20.83
C HIS A 492 -25.03 -17.26 21.38
N GLU A 493 -25.58 -18.42 21.69
CA GLU A 493 -24.77 -19.59 22.04
C GLU A 493 -24.28 -20.29 20.76
N GLY A 494 -22.98 -20.24 20.48
CA GLY A 494 -22.36 -20.97 19.36
C GLY A 494 -22.12 -20.11 18.11
N LEU A 495 -22.55 -20.61 16.95
CA LEU A 495 -22.24 -20.04 15.65
C LEU A 495 -23.28 -19.00 15.22
N LEU A 496 -22.85 -17.78 14.95
CA LEU A 496 -23.70 -16.69 14.48
C LEU A 496 -23.49 -16.46 12.98
N LEU A 497 -24.58 -16.48 12.21
CA LEU A 497 -24.60 -16.25 10.77
C LEU A 497 -25.35 -14.95 10.52
N VAL A 498 -24.72 -14.00 9.85
CA VAL A 498 -25.29 -12.68 9.58
C VAL A 498 -25.13 -12.35 8.10
N ARG A 499 -26.22 -12.01 7.44
CA ARG A 499 -26.22 -11.42 6.10
C ARG A 499 -26.69 -9.98 6.22
N ALA A 500 -25.91 -9.03 5.73
CA ALA A 500 -26.37 -7.64 5.61
C ALA A 500 -26.55 -7.30 4.13
N ALA A 501 -27.75 -6.84 3.77
CA ALA A 501 -28.13 -6.58 2.38
C ALA A 501 -28.72 -5.17 2.19
N SER A 502 -28.25 -4.45 1.17
CA SER A 502 -28.77 -3.14 0.77
C SER A 502 -28.50 -2.88 -0.71
N LYS A 503 -29.54 -2.47 -1.46
CA LYS A 503 -29.47 -2.08 -2.87
C LYS A 503 -28.74 -3.10 -3.78
N GLY A 504 -29.08 -4.38 -3.63
CA GLY A 504 -28.50 -5.47 -4.43
C GLY A 504 -27.07 -5.88 -4.04
N ARG A 505 -26.48 -5.24 -3.03
CA ARG A 505 -25.18 -5.62 -2.47
C ARG A 505 -25.40 -6.31 -1.14
N TRP A 506 -24.64 -7.36 -0.89
CA TRP A 506 -24.68 -8.04 0.40
C TRP A 506 -23.30 -8.53 0.82
N VAL A 507 -23.17 -8.72 2.14
CA VAL A 507 -22.07 -9.44 2.76
C VAL A 507 -22.65 -10.51 3.67
N PHE A 508 -21.96 -11.62 3.77
CA PHE A 508 -22.30 -12.72 4.66
C PHE A 508 -21.13 -12.99 5.60
N LEU A 509 -21.41 -13.03 6.89
CA LEU A 509 -20.46 -13.29 7.96
C LEU A 509 -20.88 -14.53 8.75
N VAL A 510 -19.89 -15.35 9.11
CA VAL A 510 -20.03 -16.50 10.01
C VAL A 510 -19.04 -16.32 11.15
N TRP A 511 -19.52 -16.31 12.39
CA TRP A 511 -18.75 -15.97 13.57
C TRP A 511 -18.95 -16.97 14.71
N ASN A 512 -17.87 -17.46 15.31
CA ASN A 512 -17.91 -18.39 16.45
C ASN A 512 -17.18 -17.87 17.71
N GLY A 513 -16.99 -16.55 17.80
CA GLY A 513 -16.28 -15.92 18.91
C GLY A 513 -14.76 -15.77 18.74
N HIS A 514 -14.14 -16.44 17.76
CA HIS A 514 -12.69 -16.33 17.50
C HIS A 514 -12.32 -16.37 16.01
N ASP A 515 -13.03 -17.15 15.21
CA ASP A 515 -12.86 -17.24 13.77
C ASP A 515 -14.06 -16.58 13.07
N LEU A 516 -13.77 -15.67 12.13
CA LEU A 516 -14.75 -14.98 11.30
C LEU A 516 -14.56 -15.35 9.84
N VAL A 517 -15.58 -15.89 9.20
CA VAL A 517 -15.57 -16.16 7.75
C VAL A 517 -16.48 -15.16 7.05
N MET A 518 -15.99 -14.59 5.95
CA MET A 518 -16.69 -13.55 5.18
C MET A 518 -16.80 -13.94 3.71
N LEU A 519 -17.97 -13.66 3.11
CA LEU A 519 -18.20 -13.65 1.67
C LEU A 519 -18.91 -12.35 1.27
N LYS A 520 -18.50 -11.73 0.17
CA LYS A 520 -19.19 -10.57 -0.42
C LYS A 520 -19.90 -11.00 -1.70
N HIS A 521 -21.04 -10.40 -2.00
CA HIS A 521 -21.83 -10.71 -3.19
C HIS A 521 -21.06 -10.60 -4.53
N ASP A 522 -20.14 -9.65 -4.63
CA ASP A 522 -19.35 -9.30 -5.81
C ASP A 522 -17.97 -9.97 -5.81
N GLN A 523 -17.62 -10.69 -4.75
CA GLN A 523 -16.34 -11.36 -4.62
C GLN A 523 -16.56 -12.83 -4.27
N PRO A 524 -16.44 -13.76 -5.24
CA PRO A 524 -16.61 -15.19 -5.02
C PRO A 524 -15.37 -15.79 -4.32
N VAL A 525 -14.90 -15.16 -3.25
CA VAL A 525 -13.75 -15.55 -2.45
C VAL A 525 -14.11 -15.42 -0.98
N TRP A 526 -14.06 -16.56 -0.28
CA TRP A 526 -14.15 -16.59 1.17
C TRP A 526 -12.88 -16.03 1.79
N ARG A 527 -13.03 -15.12 2.77
CA ARG A 527 -11.94 -14.65 3.62
C ARG A 527 -12.14 -15.13 5.04
N THR A 528 -11.11 -15.73 5.61
CA THR A 528 -11.13 -16.23 7.00
C THR A 528 -10.24 -15.36 7.84
N TYR A 529 -10.78 -14.86 8.94
CA TYR A 529 -10.08 -14.03 9.90
C TYR A 529 -10.04 -14.69 11.28
N ARG A 530 -8.96 -14.46 12.00
CA ARG A 530 -8.84 -14.66 13.43
C ARG A 530 -9.09 -13.31 14.12
N VAL A 531 -10.00 -13.30 15.08
CA VAL A 531 -10.37 -12.13 15.87
C VAL A 531 -10.30 -12.54 17.34
N ASP A 532 -9.14 -12.31 17.96
CA ASP A 532 -8.94 -12.62 19.38
C ASP A 532 -9.31 -11.40 20.25
N ALA A 533 -9.90 -11.64 21.41
CA ALA A 533 -10.21 -10.57 22.37
C ALA A 533 -8.94 -9.75 22.72
N PRO A 534 -9.04 -8.42 22.86
CA PRO A 534 -10.27 -7.63 22.98
C PRO A 534 -10.87 -7.15 21.64
N ALA A 535 -10.34 -7.59 20.49
CA ALA A 535 -10.89 -7.20 19.20
C ALA A 535 -12.26 -7.86 18.95
N THR A 536 -13.12 -7.15 18.24
CA THR A 536 -14.43 -7.64 17.79
C THR A 536 -14.53 -7.50 16.26
N PRO A 537 -15.43 -8.25 15.60
CA PRO A 537 -15.75 -8.00 14.20
C PRO A 537 -16.04 -6.52 13.92
N GLY A 538 -16.85 -5.85 14.75
CA GLY A 538 -17.13 -4.42 14.60
C GLY A 538 -15.88 -3.55 14.74
N SER A 539 -15.02 -3.78 15.74
CA SER A 539 -13.78 -3.00 15.90
C SER A 539 -12.85 -3.13 14.68
N ARG A 540 -12.88 -4.30 14.03
CA ARG A 540 -12.08 -4.61 12.85
C ARG A 540 -12.57 -3.92 11.59
N PHE A 541 -13.88 -3.93 11.33
CA PHE A 541 -14.43 -3.45 10.06
C PHE A 541 -15.11 -2.08 10.14
N SER A 542 -15.29 -1.53 11.35
CA SER A 542 -15.90 -0.21 11.57
C SER A 542 -14.88 0.89 11.91
N GLY A 543 -13.57 0.62 11.79
CA GLY A 543 -12.51 1.64 11.96
C GLY A 543 -12.11 1.93 13.42
N GLY A 544 -12.27 0.97 14.34
CA GLY A 544 -11.82 1.12 15.73
C GLY A 544 -10.30 1.02 15.89
N SER A 545 -9.75 1.74 16.87
CA SER A 545 -8.32 1.97 17.16
C SER A 545 -7.46 0.72 17.51
N VAL A 546 -7.96 -0.50 17.34
CA VAL A 546 -7.24 -1.74 17.69
C VAL A 546 -7.13 -2.65 16.46
N ALA A 547 -6.27 -2.27 15.51
CA ALA A 547 -5.97 -3.10 14.34
C ALA A 547 -4.68 -3.92 14.58
N VAL A 548 -4.84 -5.21 14.86
CA VAL A 548 -3.78 -6.23 14.71
C VAL A 548 -4.16 -7.12 13.51
N PRO A 549 -3.21 -7.49 12.63
CA PRO A 549 -3.51 -8.34 11.46
C PRO A 549 -4.08 -9.68 11.88
N GLY A 550 -5.02 -10.21 11.10
CA GLY A 550 -5.64 -11.51 11.40
C GLY A 550 -6.33 -12.17 10.23
N LEU A 551 -6.02 -11.79 8.98
CA LEU A 551 -6.44 -12.59 7.84
C LEU A 551 -5.63 -13.89 7.86
N VAL A 552 -6.33 -15.01 7.98
CA VAL A 552 -5.72 -16.35 8.09
C VAL A 552 -5.66 -17.03 6.73
N ALA A 553 -6.71 -16.88 5.92
CA ALA A 553 -6.80 -17.56 4.63
C ALA A 553 -7.78 -16.87 3.68
N THR A 554 -7.53 -17.05 2.38
CA THR A 554 -8.47 -16.77 1.29
C THR A 554 -8.75 -18.05 0.53
N THR A 555 -10.01 -18.29 0.15
CA THR A 555 -10.42 -19.51 -0.58
C THR A 555 -11.45 -19.14 -1.63
N PRO A 556 -11.15 -19.32 -2.94
CA PRO A 556 -12.14 -19.13 -3.99
C PRO A 556 -13.39 -19.98 -3.73
N GLN A 557 -14.58 -19.39 -3.84
CA GLN A 557 -15.87 -20.03 -3.59
C GLN A 557 -16.06 -21.29 -4.46
N VAL A 558 -15.55 -21.27 -5.69
CA VAL A 558 -15.55 -22.39 -6.64
C VAL A 558 -14.77 -23.61 -6.15
N LYS A 559 -13.84 -23.43 -5.18
CA LYS A 559 -13.07 -24.52 -4.57
C LYS A 559 -13.79 -25.15 -3.36
N GLY A 560 -14.97 -24.64 -2.99
CA GLY A 560 -15.74 -25.11 -1.84
C GLY A 560 -15.58 -24.23 -0.59
N ALA A 561 -16.11 -24.72 0.53
CA ALA A 561 -15.98 -24.07 1.83
C ALA A 561 -14.53 -24.07 2.31
N PRO A 562 -14.00 -22.96 2.86
CA PRO A 562 -12.78 -22.99 3.67
C PRO A 562 -12.90 -24.05 4.79
N PRO A 563 -11.80 -24.68 5.22
CA PRO A 563 -11.84 -25.70 6.28
C PRO A 563 -12.52 -25.22 7.57
N VAL A 564 -12.31 -23.95 7.95
CA VAL A 564 -12.94 -23.32 9.12
C VAL A 564 -14.46 -23.24 8.94
N LEU A 565 -14.93 -22.79 7.76
CA LEU A 565 -16.35 -22.73 7.45
C LEU A 565 -16.97 -24.13 7.37
N ALA A 566 -16.30 -25.11 6.77
CA ALA A 566 -16.79 -26.48 6.68
C ALA A 566 -17.02 -27.09 8.08
N ARG A 567 -16.10 -26.83 9.03
CA ARG A 567 -16.25 -27.23 10.43
C ARG A 567 -17.45 -26.55 11.09
N MET A 568 -17.57 -25.23 10.92
CA MET A 568 -18.68 -24.43 11.46
C MET A 568 -20.04 -24.91 10.94
N LEU A 569 -20.17 -25.15 9.63
CA LEU A 569 -21.42 -25.66 9.06
C LEU A 569 -21.76 -27.07 9.55
N GLY A 570 -20.75 -27.91 9.77
CA GLY A 570 -20.92 -29.22 10.39
C GLY A 570 -21.54 -29.17 11.78
N GLU A 571 -21.25 -28.14 12.58
CA GLU A 571 -21.85 -27.93 13.91
C GLU A 571 -23.35 -27.61 13.83
N LEU A 572 -23.79 -26.96 12.75
CA LEU A 572 -25.21 -26.69 12.46
C LEU A 572 -25.92 -27.83 11.72
N GLY A 573 -25.19 -28.86 11.30
CA GLY A 573 -25.72 -29.89 10.41
C GLY A 573 -26.07 -29.37 9.02
N TRP A 574 -25.46 -28.25 8.59
CA TRP A 574 -25.66 -27.67 7.27
C TRP A 574 -24.63 -28.19 6.28
N ASP A 575 -25.05 -28.41 5.05
CA ASP A 575 -24.13 -28.64 3.95
C ASP A 575 -23.78 -27.32 3.23
N TYR A 576 -22.59 -27.28 2.62
CA TYR A 576 -22.12 -26.09 1.93
C TYR A 576 -22.98 -25.72 0.70
N PRO A 577 -23.44 -26.67 -0.15
CA PRO A 577 -24.35 -26.38 -1.25
C PRO A 577 -25.66 -25.68 -0.82
N GLU A 578 -26.25 -26.10 0.29
CA GLU A 578 -27.48 -25.52 0.86
C GLU A 578 -27.22 -24.09 1.36
N LEU A 579 -26.08 -23.84 2.02
CA LEU A 579 -25.68 -22.47 2.35
C LEU A 579 -25.58 -21.59 1.09
N ILE A 580 -24.87 -22.05 0.06
CA ILE A 580 -24.73 -21.29 -1.19
C ILE A 580 -26.08 -21.06 -1.85
N LYS A 581 -26.97 -22.07 -1.83
CA LYS A 581 -28.32 -21.94 -2.36
C LYS A 581 -29.08 -20.82 -1.63
N ARG A 582 -29.03 -20.78 -0.30
CA ARG A 582 -29.69 -19.73 0.51
C ARG A 582 -29.11 -18.33 0.23
N LEU A 583 -27.80 -18.21 0.05
CA LEU A 583 -27.16 -16.91 -0.20
C LEU A 583 -27.44 -16.32 -1.59
N PHE A 584 -27.78 -17.15 -2.59
CA PHE A 584 -27.83 -16.74 -4.01
C PHE A 584 -29.17 -17.00 -4.72
N ILE A 585 -30.20 -17.56 -4.05
CA ILE A 585 -31.49 -17.90 -4.69
C ILE A 585 -32.64 -16.94 -4.33
N ASP A 586 -32.37 -15.80 -3.70
CA ASP A 586 -33.39 -14.73 -3.54
C ASP A 586 -33.47 -13.78 -4.75
#